data_AF-A0A380EBQ5-F1
#
_entry.id   AF-A0A380EBQ5-F1
#
_cell.length_a   1.000
_cell.length_b   1.000
_cell.length_c   1.000
_cell.angle_alpha   90.00
_cell.angle_beta   90.00
_cell.angle_gamma   90.00
#
_symmetry.space_group_name_H-M   'P 1'
#
loop_
_entity.id
_entity.type
_entity.pdbx_description
1 polymer ?
#
loop_
_entity_poly.entity_id
_entity_poly.type
_entity_poly.pdbx_seq_one_letter_code
_entity_poly.pdbx_strand_id
1 'polypeptide(L)'
;MRGRLTFSEDEQPMVAHIWGDKPEQFRETSIQLAKMGFKGIDLNMGCPVANVAKKGKGSGLILRPDVAAKLFKRLKQVGFR
;
A
#
# COMPACT_ATOMS: atom_id res chain seq x y z
N MET A 1 -17.60 10.70 12.43
CA MET A 1 -17.16 9.29 12.57
C MET A 1 -15.67 9.24 12.23
N ARG A 2 -14.78 8.97 13.19
CA ARG A 2 -13.36 8.71 12.89
C ARG A 2 -13.26 7.29 12.33
N GLY A 3 -12.83 7.14 11.07
CA GLY A 3 -12.79 5.86 10.37
C GLY A 3 -11.67 4.93 10.89
N ARG A 4 -11.54 3.73 10.30
CA ARG A 4 -10.54 2.72 10.71
C ARG A 4 -9.06 3.10 10.47
N LEU A 5 -8.79 4.33 10.01
CA LEU A 5 -7.46 4.82 9.64
C LEU A 5 -7.03 6.01 10.52
N THR A 6 -7.56 6.13 11.73
CA THR A 6 -7.14 7.17 12.68
C THR A 6 -6.10 6.66 13.65
N PHE A 7 -5.16 7.53 13.98
CA PHE A 7 -4.11 7.34 14.97
C PHE A 7 -3.90 8.65 15.73
N SER A 8 -3.34 8.58 16.94
CA SER A 8 -2.90 9.74 17.72
C SER A 8 -1.49 10.20 17.33
N GLU A 9 -1.10 11.38 17.78
CA GLU A 9 0.20 11.98 17.44
C GLU A 9 1.38 11.17 18.01
N ASP A 10 1.19 10.50 19.14
CA ASP A 10 2.18 9.65 19.80
C ASP A 10 2.42 8.30 19.11
N GLU A 11 1.58 7.90 18.15
CA GLU A 11 1.79 6.69 17.32
C GLU A 11 2.76 6.93 16.14
N GLN A 12 3.30 8.14 16.00
CA GLN A 12 4.19 8.48 14.88
C GLN A 12 5.58 7.84 14.99
N PRO A 13 6.19 7.43 13.85
CA PRO A 13 5.69 7.54 12.48
C PRO A 13 4.74 6.39 12.08
N MET A 14 3.56 6.73 11.58
CA MET A 14 2.62 5.72 11.09
C MET A 14 2.88 5.31 9.65
N VAL A 15 2.94 4.00 9.39
CA VAL A 15 3.12 3.40 8.06
C VAL A 15 1.86 2.63 7.69
N ALA A 16 1.32 2.89 6.50
CA ALA A 16 0.13 2.18 6.01
C ALA A 16 0.53 0.87 5.32
N HIS A 17 0.04 -0.26 5.83
CA HIS A 17 0.21 -1.56 5.17
C HIS A 17 -0.95 -1.85 4.22
N ILE A 18 -0.68 -1.96 2.92
CA ILE A 18 -1.71 -2.09 1.88
C ILE A 18 -1.41 -3.25 0.91
N TRP A 19 -2.42 -3.70 0.15
CA TRP A 19 -2.25 -4.70 -0.90
C TRP A 19 -3.14 -4.41 -2.11
N GLY A 20 -2.74 -4.90 -3.27
CA GLY A 20 -3.50 -4.78 -4.52
C GLY A 20 -2.61 -5.00 -5.73
N ASP A 21 -3.15 -4.76 -6.92
CA ASP A 21 -2.45 -4.98 -8.19
C ASP A 21 -2.80 -3.97 -9.29
N LYS A 22 -3.50 -2.89 -8.94
CA LYS A 22 -3.93 -1.83 -9.86
C LYS A 22 -3.11 -0.55 -9.63
N PRO A 23 -2.16 -0.21 -10.52
CA PRO A 23 -1.28 0.96 -10.35
C PRO A 23 -2.04 2.28 -10.14
N GLU A 24 -3.16 2.47 -10.83
CA GLU A 24 -3.96 3.70 -10.79
C GLU A 24 -4.53 3.92 -9.38
N GLN A 25 -5.02 2.84 -8.74
CA GLN A 25 -5.48 2.88 -7.36
C GLN A 25 -4.35 3.23 -6.39
N PHE A 26 -3.15 2.70 -6.61
CA PHE A 26 -1.99 2.97 -5.75
C PHE A 26 -1.57 4.44 -5.77
N ARG A 27 -1.68 5.11 -6.91
CA ARG A 27 -1.45 6.57 -7.00
C ARG A 27 -2.47 7.33 -6.15
N GLU A 28 -3.75 7.03 -6.28
CA GLU A 28 -4.79 7.71 -5.51
C GLU A 28 -4.67 7.43 -4.01
N THR A 29 -4.45 6.17 -3.64
CA THR A 29 -4.24 5.73 -2.26
C THR A 29 -3.04 6.42 -1.62
N SER A 30 -1.90 6.53 -2.31
CA SER A 30 -0.73 7.25 -1.77
C SER A 30 -1.03 8.73 -1.51
N ILE A 31 -1.75 9.43 -2.40
CA ILE A 31 -2.18 10.81 -2.16
C ILE A 31 -3.06 10.92 -0.91
N GLN A 32 -4.00 9.99 -0.75
CA GLN A 32 -4.91 10.00 0.40
C GLN A 32 -4.17 9.72 1.72
N LEU A 33 -3.29 8.71 1.75
CA LEU A 33 -2.52 8.35 2.94
C LEU A 33 -1.57 9.48 3.37
N ALA A 34 -0.94 10.18 2.42
CA ALA A 34 -0.11 11.35 2.71
C ALA A 34 -0.94 12.47 3.37
N LYS A 35 -2.14 12.75 2.84
CA LYS A 35 -3.07 13.74 3.42
C LYS A 35 -3.58 13.33 4.81
N MET A 36 -3.67 12.03 5.08
CA MET A 36 -4.05 11.50 6.40
C MET A 36 -2.90 11.54 7.41
N GLY A 37 -1.68 11.90 7.00
CA GLY A 37 -0.52 12.05 7.89
C GLY A 37 0.36 10.82 8.04
N PHE A 38 0.11 9.74 7.29
CA PHE A 38 1.03 8.60 7.24
C PHE A 38 2.41 9.04 6.73
N LYS A 39 3.46 8.44 7.26
CA LYS A 39 4.87 8.73 6.94
C LYS A 39 5.50 7.72 5.99
N GLY A 40 4.82 6.60 5.76
CA GLY A 40 5.27 5.58 4.82
C GLY A 40 4.14 4.68 4.34
N ILE A 41 4.46 3.87 3.34
CA ILE A 41 3.58 2.82 2.80
C ILE A 41 4.39 1.53 2.72
N ASP A 42 3.86 0.46 3.32
CA ASP A 42 4.33 -0.90 3.13
C ASP A 42 3.39 -1.64 2.17
N LEU A 43 3.96 -2.32 1.17
CA LEU A 43 3.21 -3.09 0.19
C LEU A 43 3.27 -4.56 0.57
N ASN A 44 2.14 -5.10 1.02
CA ASN A 44 2.04 -6.51 1.35
C ASN A 44 2.30 -7.38 0.11
N MET A 45 3.43 -8.05 0.15
CA MET A 45 3.83 -9.09 -0.81
C MET A 45 3.94 -10.46 -0.14
N GLY A 46 3.39 -10.65 1.06
CA GLY A 46 3.65 -11.86 1.87
C GLY A 46 2.42 -12.72 2.19
N CYS A 47 1.21 -12.15 2.19
CA CYS A 47 0.03 -12.87 2.64
C CYS A 47 -0.30 -14.08 1.74
N PRO A 48 -0.41 -15.32 2.27
CA PRO A 48 -0.68 -16.52 1.48
C PRO A 48 -2.18 -16.83 1.32
N VAL A 49 -3.07 -16.03 1.93
CA VAL A 49 -4.51 -16.33 1.92
C VAL A 49 -5.02 -16.47 0.49
N ALA A 50 -5.66 -17.60 0.20
CA ALA A 50 -5.93 -18.05 -1.16
C ALA A 50 -6.76 -17.05 -1.99
N ASN A 51 -7.70 -16.33 -1.36
CA ASN A 51 -8.55 -15.34 -2.04
C ASN A 51 -7.79 -14.06 -2.45
N VAL A 52 -6.58 -13.83 -1.93
CA VAL A 52 -5.66 -12.75 -2.28
C VAL A 52 -4.56 -13.27 -3.20
N ALA A 53 -3.84 -14.32 -2.77
CA ALA A 53 -2.68 -14.87 -3.47
C ALA A 53 -3.01 -15.40 -4.86
N LYS A 54 -4.11 -16.16 -5.03
CA LYS A 54 -4.53 -16.69 -6.34
C LYS A 54 -4.93 -15.60 -7.34
N LYS A 55 -5.20 -14.38 -6.86
CA LYS A 55 -5.50 -13.21 -7.70
C LYS A 55 -4.25 -12.36 -7.99
N GLY A 56 -3.05 -12.88 -7.71
CA GLY A 56 -1.78 -12.20 -7.98
C GLY A 56 -1.52 -10.99 -7.07
N LYS A 57 -2.05 -11.00 -5.85
CA LYS A 57 -1.87 -10.00 -4.78
C LYS A 57 -1.24 -10.66 -3.55
N GLY A 58 -0.80 -9.91 -2.55
CA GLY A 58 -0.10 -10.50 -1.39
C GLY A 58 1.12 -11.30 -1.86
N SER A 59 1.31 -12.53 -1.37
CA SER A 59 2.36 -13.44 -1.86
C SER A 59 2.32 -13.72 -3.37
N GLY A 60 1.14 -13.71 -3.99
CA GLY A 60 1.01 -13.89 -5.44
C GLY A 60 1.65 -12.76 -6.26
N LEU A 61 1.92 -11.60 -5.64
CA LEU A 61 2.59 -10.48 -6.30
C LEU A 61 4.10 -10.74 -6.48
N ILE A 62 4.73 -11.60 -5.67
CA ILE A 62 6.14 -11.99 -5.80
C ILE A 62 6.42 -12.59 -7.19
N LEU A 63 5.44 -13.32 -7.74
CA LEU A 63 5.53 -13.93 -9.07
C LEU A 63 5.27 -12.94 -10.22
N ARG A 64 4.98 -11.66 -9.92
CA ARG A 64 4.62 -10.62 -10.88
C ARG A 64 5.51 -9.37 -10.70
N PRO A 65 6.84 -9.48 -10.84
CA PRO A 65 7.77 -8.37 -10.54
C PRO A 65 7.50 -7.11 -11.37
N ASP A 66 7.08 -7.24 -12.64
CA ASP A 66 6.73 -6.08 -13.48
C ASP A 66 5.54 -5.30 -12.94
N VAL A 67 4.57 -5.99 -12.34
CA VAL A 67 3.42 -5.35 -11.70
C VAL A 67 3.87 -4.67 -10.42
N ALA A 68 4.66 -5.36 -9.58
CA ALA A 68 5.22 -4.77 -8.36
C ALA A 68 6.01 -3.47 -8.66
N ALA A 69 6.87 -3.48 -9.68
CA ALA A 69 7.63 -2.31 -10.11
C ALA A 69 6.71 -1.14 -10.53
N LYS A 70 5.63 -1.42 -11.26
CA LYS A 70 4.62 -0.41 -11.60
C LYS A 70 3.93 0.15 -10.36
N LEU A 71 3.58 -0.68 -9.38
CA LEU A 71 2.97 -0.23 -8.12
C LEU A 71 3.92 0.69 -7.35
N PHE A 72 5.17 0.27 -7.13
CA PHE A 72 6.19 1.09 -6.47
C PHE A 72 6.42 2.42 -7.19
N LYS A 73 6.47 2.41 -8.54
CA LYS A 73 6.58 3.64 -9.32
C LYS A 73 5.44 4.61 -9.03
N ARG A 74 4.20 4.12 -8.84
CA ARG A 74 3.05 4.97 -8.51
C ARG A 74 3.10 5.49 -7.08
N LEU A 75 3.50 4.67 -6.10
CA LEU A 75 3.61 5.08 -4.70
C LEU A 75 4.65 6.18 -4.49
N LYS A 76 5.80 6.09 -5.17
CA LYS A 76 6.89 7.07 -5.06
C LYS A 76 6.56 8.45 -5.62
N GLN A 77 5.48 8.60 -6.41
CA GLN A 77 5.10 9.89 -6.99
C GLN A 77 4.65 10.94 -5.97
N VAL A 78 4.33 10.51 -4.74
CA VAL A 78 3.80 11.38 -3.68
C VAL A 78 4.86 11.69 -2.61
N GLY A 79 6.12 11.33 -2.85
CA GLY A 79 7.24 11.63 -1.94
C GLY A 79 7.41 10.65 -0.78
N PHE A 80 6.62 9.57 -0.72
CA PHE A 80 6.95 8.42 0.12
C PHE A 80 8.26 7.81 -0.35
N ARG A 81 9.16 7.51 0.60
CA ARG A 81 10.42 6.81 0.34
C ARG A 81 10.19 5.31 0.24
#